data_AF-A0A535W5F8-F1
#
_entry.id   AF-A0A535W5F8-F1
#
_cell.length_a   1.000
_cell.length_b   1.000
_cell.length_c   1.000
_cell.angle_alpha   90.00
_cell.angle_beta   90.00
_cell.angle_gamma   90.00
#
_symmetry.space_group_name_H-M   'P 1'
#
loop_
_entity.id
_entity.type
_entity.pdbx_description
1 polymer ?
#
loop_
_entity_poly.entity_id
_entity_poly.type
_entity_poly.pdbx_seq_one_letter_code
_entity_poly.pdbx_strand_id
1 'polypeptide(L)' 'MTLPVDVLRSAGLKPGDIVRIDALGPGEVALIRVPDVLATFAGSLRGVYPPGYLDDLRREWG' A
#
# COMPACT_ATOMS: atom_id res chain seq x y z
N MET A 1 -13.31 19.60 6.10
CA MET A 1 -12.82 20.21 4.86
C MET A 1 -13.35 19.41 3.68
N THR A 2 -13.66 20.05 2.56
CA THR A 2 -14.06 19.37 1.33
C THR A 2 -13.05 19.72 0.25
N LEU A 3 -12.79 18.78 -0.66
CA LEU A 3 -11.88 18.97 -1.79
C LEU A 3 -12.68 18.78 -3.10
N PRO A 4 -12.46 19.62 -4.13
CA PRO A 4 -13.08 19.43 -5.42
C PRO A 4 -12.71 18.07 -6.03
N VAL A 5 -13.70 17.35 -6.53
CA VAL A 5 -13.52 15.97 -7.03
C VAL A 5 -12.70 15.92 -8.33
N ASP A 6 -12.78 16.96 -9.14
CA ASP A 6 -12.02 17.13 -10.38
C ASP A 6 -10.52 17.29 -10.09
N VAL A 7 -10.15 18.02 -9.03
CA VAL A 7 -8.76 18.16 -8.56
C VAL A 7 -8.20 16.81 -8.09
N LEU A 8 -8.98 16.04 -7.33
CA LEU A 8 -8.55 14.72 -6.88
C LEU A 8 -8.36 13.75 -8.06
N ARG A 9 -9.26 13.79 -9.04
CA ARG A 9 -9.16 12.96 -10.26
C ARG A 9 -7.99 13.34 -11.14
N SER A 10 -7.70 14.64 -11.31
CA SER A 10 -6.55 15.09 -12.09
C SER A 10 -5.22 14.73 -11.41
N ALA A 11 -5.20 14.66 -10.08
CA ALA A 11 -4.11 14.11 -9.29
C ALA A 11 -4.03 12.56 -9.33
N GLY A 12 -4.95 11.89 -10.03
CA GLY A 12 -4.98 10.43 -10.17
C GLY A 12 -5.52 9.68 -8.94
N LEU A 13 -6.09 10.39 -7.97
CA LEU A 13 -6.73 9.80 -6.78
C LEU A 13 -8.16 9.35 -7.10
N LYS A 14 -8.57 8.23 -6.49
CA LYS A 14 -9.89 7.63 -6.65
C LYS A 14 -10.52 7.33 -5.29
N PRO A 15 -11.87 7.28 -5.21
CA PRO A 15 -12.54 6.80 -4.01
C PRO A 15 -12.00 5.42 -3.60
N GLY A 16 -11.68 5.27 -2.32
CA GLY A 16 -11.09 4.04 -1.77
C GLY A 16 -9.56 4.02 -1.73
N ASP A 17 -8.87 4.97 -2.39
CA ASP A 17 -7.41 5.10 -2.24
C ASP A 17 -7.05 5.44 -0.79
N ILE A 18 -6.04 4.73 -0.25
CA ILE A 18 -5.40 5.12 0.99
C ILE A 18 -4.37 6.21 0.68
N VAL A 19 -4.46 7.34 1.39
CA VAL A 19 -3.59 8.50 1.19
C VAL A 19 -2.92 8.89 2.49
N ARG A 20 -1.68 9.40 2.39
CA ARG A 20 -0.96 10.07 3.47
C ARG A 20 -0.92 11.56 3.17
N ILE A 21 -0.96 12.38 4.22
CA ILE A 21 -0.80 13.83 4.14
C ILE A 21 0.57 14.21 4.68
N ASP A 22 1.36 14.90 3.87
CA ASP A 22 2.65 15.45 4.26
C ASP A 22 2.59 16.98 4.27
N ALA A 23 3.17 17.61 5.28
CA ALA A 23 3.38 19.05 5.29
C ALA A 23 4.62 19.38 4.44
N LEU A 24 4.47 20.30 3.49
CA LEU A 24 5.58 20.80 2.66
C LEU A 24 6.11 22.15 3.17
N GLY A 25 5.27 22.88 3.91
CA GLY A 25 5.60 24.18 4.48
C GLY A 25 4.36 24.88 5.05
N PRO A 26 4.48 26.14 5.51
CA PRO A 26 3.34 26.90 6.02
C PRO A 26 2.23 27.03 4.97
N GLY A 27 1.06 26.44 5.26
CA GLY A 27 -0.10 26.47 4.37
C GLY A 27 -0.06 25.49 3.19
N GLU A 28 0.98 24.66 3.08
CA GLU A 28 1.15 23.72 1.96
C GLU A 28 1.21 22.26 2.45
N VAL A 29 0.34 21.43 1.87
CA VAL A 29 0.27 19.99 2.14
C VAL A 29 0.18 19.20 0.85
N ALA A 30 0.81 18.03 0.82
CA ALA A 30 0.68 17.06 -0.25
C ALA A 30 -0.24 15.92 0.19
N LEU A 31 -1.16 15.51 -0.69
CA LEU A 31 -1.88 14.25 -0.58
C LEU A 31 -1.20 13.22 -1.47
N ILE A 32 -0.63 12.18 -0.86
CA ILE A 32 0.17 11.17 -1.56
C ILE A 32 -0.53 9.83 -1.45
N ARG A 33 -0.81 9.19 -2.59
CA ARG A 33 -1.37 7.84 -2.60
C ARG A 33 -0.35 6.86 -2.01
N VAL A 34 -0.79 6.09 -1.03
CA VAL A 34 0.02 5.01 -0.46
C VAL A 34 -0.03 3.83 -1.44
N PRO A 35 1.13 3.29 -1.87
CA PRO A 35 1.15 2.11 -2.72
C PRO A 35 0.57 0.91 -1.95
N ASP A 36 -0.24 0.11 -2.64
CA ASP A 36 -0.69 -1.18 -2.11
C ASP A 36 0.49 -2.17 -2.16
N VAL A 37 1.25 -2.20 -1.07
CA VAL A 37 2.43 -3.06 -0.90
C VAL A 37 2.03 -4.53 -0.98
N LEU A 38 0.87 -4.91 -0.42
CA LEU A 38 0.40 -6.29 -0.48
C LEU A 38 0.07 -6.69 -1.91
N ALA A 39 -0.72 -5.89 -2.65
CA ALA A 39 -0.98 -6.18 -4.06
C ALA A 39 0.31 -6.24 -4.89
N THR A 40 1.31 -5.42 -4.54
CA THR A 40 2.59 -5.37 -5.25
C THR A 40 3.45 -6.61 -5.00
N PHE A 41 3.54 -7.08 -3.76
CA PHE A 41 4.50 -8.11 -3.36
C PHE A 41 3.87 -9.47 -3.03
N ALA A 42 2.55 -9.57 -2.92
CA ALA A 42 1.87 -10.84 -2.65
C ALA A 42 2.20 -11.86 -3.74
N GLY A 43 2.80 -12.99 -3.33
CA GLY A 43 3.21 -14.04 -4.25
C GLY A 43 4.50 -13.76 -5.03
N SER A 44 5.19 -12.65 -4.77
CA SER A 44 6.50 -12.36 -5.38
C SER A 44 7.58 -13.36 -4.97
N LEU A 45 7.39 -14.06 -3.84
CA LEU A 45 8.31 -15.08 -3.30
C LEU A 45 7.85 -16.52 -3.58
N ARG A 46 7.02 -16.75 -4.60
CA ARG A 46 6.63 -18.12 -5.00
C ARG A 46 7.87 -18.91 -5.44
N GLY A 47 8.00 -20.14 -4.93
CA GLY A 47 9.10 -21.05 -5.28
C GLY A 47 10.43 -20.76 -4.58
N VAL A 48 10.49 -19.76 -3.68
CA VAL A 48 11.70 -19.45 -2.91
C VAL A 48 11.97 -20.51 -1.83
N TYR A 49 10.92 -21.10 -1.28
CA TYR A 49 11.02 -22.16 -0.29
C TYR A 49 10.92 -23.54 -0.95
N PRO A 50 11.74 -24.52 -0.52
CA PRO A 50 11.59 -25.90 -0.95
C PRO A 50 10.19 -26.45 -0.60
N PRO A 51 9.69 -27.46 -1.34
CA PRO A 51 8.46 -28.15 -1.00
C PRO A 51 8.49 -28.65 0.46
N GLY A 52 7.39 -28.44 1.20
CA GLY A 52 7.24 -28.89 2.61
C GLY A 52 7.87 -27.98 3.67
N TYR A 53 8.81 -27.11 3.31
CA TYR A 53 9.56 -26.29 4.27
C TYR A 53 8.67 -25.42 5.18
N LEU A 54 7.63 -24.77 4.62
CA LEU A 54 6.74 -23.90 5.41
C LEU A 54 5.80 -24.70 6.33
N ASP A 55 5.51 -25.96 6.00
CA ASP A 55 4.70 -26.84 6.84
C ASP A 55 5.53 -27.39 8.00
N ASP A 56 6.81 -27.67 7.78
CA ASP A 56 7.77 -28.02 8.83
C ASP A 56 7.93 -26.88 9.82
N LEU A 57 8.19 -25.66 9.32
CA LEU A 57 8.34 -24.47 10.16
C LEU A 57 7.08 -24.19 11.01
N ARG A 58 5.89 -24.42 10.45
CA ARG A 58 4.62 -24.23 11.18
C ARG A 58 4.47 -25.22 12.33
N ARG A 59 4.99 -26.45 12.19
CA ARG A 59 4.96 -27.47 13.24
C ARG A 59 5.95 -27.20 14.36
N GLU A 60 7.02 -26.43 14.11
CA GLU A 60 8.01 -26.07 15.14
C GLU A 60 7.48 -25.00 16.13
N TRP A 61 6.50 -24.19 15.72
CA TRP A 61 5.99 -23.05 16.50
C TRP A 61 4.56 -23.28 17.05
N GLY A 62 4.00 -24.47 16.84
CA GLY A 62 2.67 -24.88 17.35
C GLY A 62 2.78 -26.02 18.34
#